data_AF-A0A9P7BJ39-F1
#
_entry.id   AF-A0A9P7BJ39-F1
#
_cell.length_a   1.000
_cell.length_b   1.000
_cell.length_c   1.000
_cell.angle_alpha   90.00
_cell.angle_beta   90.00
_cell.angle_gamma   90.00
#
_symmetry.space_group_name_H-M   'P 1'
#
loop_
_entity.id
_entity.type
_entity.pdbx_description
1 polymer ?
#
loop_
_entity_poly.entity_id
_entity_poly.type
_entity_poly.pdbx_seq_one_letter_code
_entity_poly.pdbx_strand_id
1 'polypeptide(L)'
;MQLGWGLGSYRFDRYRKRHRAPAQLVAAPTGEAADLITASLRVRDWVNPPTEDMGPQQLEDAARALADAHGAEVLIMGCAGMADLRDRL
;
A
#
# COMPACT_ATOMS: atom_id res chain seq x y z
N MET A 1 13.42 -5.57 -17.42
CA MET A 1 13.60 -6.83 -16.64
C MET A 1 13.38 -6.66 -15.13
N GLN A 2 13.83 -5.57 -14.50
CA GLN A 2 13.70 -5.36 -13.04
C GLN A 2 12.25 -5.32 -12.55
N LEU A 3 11.39 -4.55 -13.22
CA LEU A 3 9.95 -4.46 -12.89
C LEU A 3 9.24 -5.81 -13.01
N GLY A 4 9.44 -6.54 -14.11
CA GLY A 4 8.80 -7.84 -14.32
C GLY A 4 9.13 -8.85 -13.22
N TRP A 5 10.40 -8.92 -12.81
CA TRP A 5 10.79 -9.75 -11.67
C TRP A 5 10.21 -9.25 -10.35
N GLY A 6 10.36 -7.96 -10.03
CA GLY A 6 9.85 -7.39 -8.78
C GLY A 6 8.36 -7.63 -8.60
N LEU A 7 7.56 -7.31 -9.61
CA LEU A 7 6.10 -7.49 -9.59
C LEU A 7 5.69 -8.97 -9.63
N GLY A 8 6.44 -9.82 -10.34
CA GLY A 8 6.20 -11.26 -10.42
C GLY A 8 6.62 -12.04 -9.17
N SER A 9 7.55 -11.47 -8.38
CA SER A 9 8.01 -12.05 -7.12
C SER A 9 7.05 -11.85 -5.95
N TYR A 10 6.05 -10.96 -6.10
CA TYR A 10 5.04 -10.65 -5.10
C TYR A 10 4.28 -11.90 -4.64
N ARG A 11 4.06 -11.99 -3.33
CA ARG A 11 3.29 -13.07 -2.70
C ARG A 11 2.46 -12.49 -1.58
N PHE A 12 1.15 -12.65 -1.68
CA PHE A 12 0.25 -12.41 -0.56
C PHE A 12 0.20 -13.67 0.32
N ASP A 13 0.70 -13.58 1.55
CA ASP A 13 0.80 -14.70 2.49
C ASP A 13 0.17 -14.41 3.87
N ARG A 14 -0.54 -13.29 4.01
CA ARG A 14 -1.26 -12.85 5.22
C ARG A 14 -2.15 -13.94 5.84
N TYR A 15 -2.87 -14.71 5.02
CA TYR A 15 -3.80 -15.76 5.50
C TYR A 15 -3.27 -17.18 5.38
N ARG A 16 -2.20 -17.40 4.61
CA ARG A 16 -1.65 -18.74 4.37
C ARG A 16 -0.14 -18.68 4.28
N LYS A 17 0.51 -19.20 5.33
CA LYS A 17 1.96 -19.37 5.38
C LYS A 17 2.42 -20.28 4.24
N ARG A 18 3.54 -19.90 3.62
CA ARG A 18 4.19 -20.70 2.57
C ARG A 18 5.36 -21.46 3.17
N HIS A 19 5.52 -22.71 2.74
CA HIS A 19 6.60 -23.57 3.22
C HIS A 19 7.93 -23.40 2.46
N ARG A 20 7.91 -22.73 1.29
CA ARG A 20 9.09 -22.56 0.43
C ARG A 20 9.53 -21.09 0.39
N ALA A 21 10.81 -20.85 0.65
CA ALA A 21 11.45 -19.55 0.48
C ALA A 21 11.36 -19.07 -0.99
N PRO A 22 11.16 -17.77 -1.24
CA PRO A 22 11.11 -17.22 -2.59
C PRO A 22 12.50 -17.27 -3.25
N ALA A 23 12.52 -17.37 -4.58
CA ALA A 23 13.75 -17.19 -5.34
C ALA A 23 14.19 -15.72 -5.25
N GLN A 24 15.50 -15.49 -5.12
CA GLN A 24 16.09 -14.15 -5.07
C GLN A 24 16.81 -13.84 -6.37
N LEU A 25 16.68 -12.60 -6.84
CA LEU A 25 17.44 -12.08 -7.97
C LEU A 25 18.51 -11.12 -7.43
N VAL A 26 19.77 -11.42 -7.72
CA VAL A 26 20.86 -10.48 -7.46
C VAL A 26 20.79 -9.39 -8.53
N ALA A 27 20.33 -8.20 -8.14
CA ALA A 27 20.18 -7.06 -9.03
C ALA A 27 20.38 -5.75 -8.29
N ALA A 28 20.76 -4.70 -9.02
CA ALA A 28 20.78 -3.32 -8.57
C ALA A 28 19.67 -2.56 -9.32
N PRO A 29 18.44 -2.49 -8.79
CA PRO A 29 17.36 -1.78 -9.45
C PRO A 29 17.66 -0.27 -9.50
N THR A 30 17.17 0.40 -10.54
CA THR A 30 17.16 1.87 -10.54
C THR A 30 16.23 2.38 -9.43
N GLY A 31 16.43 3.62 -8.97
CA GLY A 31 15.54 4.24 -7.98
C GLY A 31 14.08 4.21 -8.42
N GLU A 32 13.81 4.65 -9.66
CA GLU A 32 12.47 4.62 -10.25
C GLU A 32 11.86 3.21 -10.27
N ALA A 33 12.63 2.18 -10.64
CA ALA A 33 12.12 0.82 -10.65
C ALA A 33 11.81 0.32 -9.24
N ALA A 34 12.65 0.65 -8.25
CA ALA A 34 12.43 0.30 -6.86
C ALA A 34 11.16 0.98 -6.29
N ASP A 35 10.95 2.25 -6.62
CA ASP A 35 9.78 3.02 -6.21
C ASP A 35 8.49 2.43 -6.80
N LEU A 36 8.48 2.14 -8.10
CA LEU A 36 7.34 1.52 -8.78
C LEU A 36 7.01 0.13 -8.24
N ILE A 37 8.03 -0.69 -7.96
CA ILE A 37 7.83 -2.00 -7.33
C ILE A 37 7.19 -1.80 -5.96
N THR A 38 7.79 -0.97 -5.11
CA THR A 38 7.34 -0.73 -3.72
C THR A 38 5.90 -0.24 -3.67
N ALA A 39 5.56 0.76 -4.48
CA ALA A 39 4.20 1.29 -4.58
C ALA A 39 3.21 0.22 -5.06
N SER A 40 3.57 -0.55 -6.10
CA SER A 40 2.70 -1.61 -6.63
C SER A 40 2.46 -2.73 -5.63
N LEU A 41 3.48 -3.15 -4.88
CA LEU A 41 3.35 -4.20 -3.87
C LEU A 41 2.45 -3.72 -2.72
N ARG A 42 2.66 -2.50 -2.24
CA ARG A 42 1.84 -1.88 -1.19
C ARG A 42 0.36 -1.83 -1.56
N VAL A 43 0.03 -1.40 -2.79
CA VAL A 43 -1.37 -1.39 -3.27
C VAL A 43 -1.96 -2.80 -3.30
N ARG A 44 -1.19 -3.81 -3.72
CA ARG A 44 -1.67 -5.21 -3.70
C ARG A 44 -1.89 -5.73 -2.29
N ASP A 45 -1.10 -5.29 -1.31
CA ASP A 45 -1.30 -5.62 0.10
C ASP A 45 -2.56 -4.96 0.67
N TRP A 46 -3.04 -3.87 0.08
CA TRP A 46 -4.30 -3.22 0.46
C TRP A 46 -5.51 -3.79 -0.28
N VAL A 47 -5.37 -4.17 -1.55
CA VAL A 47 -6.48 -4.66 -2.37
C VAL A 47 -6.79 -6.14 -2.16
N ASN A 48 -5.78 -6.96 -1.88
CA ASN A 48 -5.97 -8.41 -1.73
C ASN A 48 -6.64 -8.89 -0.43
N PRO A 49 -6.50 -8.21 0.73
CA PRO A 49 -7.28 -8.54 1.91
C PRO A 49 -8.80 -8.47 1.64
N PRO A 50 -9.61 -9.38 2.21
CA PRO A 50 -11.06 -9.26 2.17
C PRO A 50 -11.52 -7.98 2.89
N THR A 51 -12.73 -7.53 2.58
CA THR A 51 -13.31 -6.28 3.10
C THR A 51 -13.36 -6.21 4.62
N GLU A 52 -13.47 -7.35 5.30
CA GLU A 52 -13.42 -7.43 6.78
C GLU A 52 -12.10 -6.92 7.37
N ASP A 53 -11.00 -7.07 6.63
CA ASP A 53 -9.63 -6.78 7.04
C ASP A 53 -9.08 -5.49 6.44
N MET A 54 -9.81 -4.91 5.48
CA MET A 54 -9.51 -3.65 4.80
C MET A 54 -10.78 -2.83 4.59
N GLY A 55 -11.44 -2.49 5.70
CA GLY A 55 -12.59 -1.60 5.70
C GLY A 55 -12.19 -0.12 5.63
N PRO A 56 -13.17 0.81 5.73
CA PRO A 56 -12.92 2.25 5.65
C PRO A 56 -11.88 2.76 6.65
N GLN A 57 -11.93 2.29 7.91
CA GLN A 57 -10.95 2.70 8.93
C GLN A 57 -9.54 2.20 8.60
N GLN A 58 -9.40 0.94 8.18
CA GLN A 58 -8.09 0.39 7.81
C GLN A 58 -7.48 1.10 6.59
N LEU A 59 -8.32 1.50 5.62
CA LEU A 59 -7.89 2.30 4.47
C LEU A 59 -7.48 3.72 4.88
N GLU A 60 -8.22 4.35 5.79
CA GLU A 60 -7.83 5.64 6.37
C GLU A 60 -6.48 5.54 7.07
N ASP A 61 -6.29 4.54 7.93
CA ASP A 61 -5.03 4.34 8.67
C ASP A 61 -3.86 4.11 7.70
N ALA A 62 -4.08 3.33 6.64
CA ALA A 62 -3.07 3.10 5.60
C ALA A 62 -2.72 4.39 4.83
N ALA A 63 -3.71 5.24 4.54
CA ALA A 63 -3.50 6.53 3.89
C ALA A 63 -2.76 7.52 4.81
N ARG A 64 -3.09 7.56 6.10
CA ARG A 64 -2.38 8.36 7.12
C ARG A 64 -0.92 7.93 7.24
N ALA A 65 -0.68 6.62 7.37
CA ALA A 65 0.69 6.09 7.44
C ALA A 65 1.51 6.40 6.18
N LEU A 66 0.87 6.40 4.99
CA LEU A 66 1.53 6.82 3.76
C LEU A 66 1.87 8.32 3.79
N ALA A 67 0.94 9.16 4.24
CA ALA A 67 1.15 10.60 4.33
C ALA A 67 2.29 10.95 5.30
N ASP A 68 2.29 10.35 6.49
CA ASP A 68 3.34 10.54 7.50
C ASP A 68 4.72 10.13 6.98
N ALA A 69 4.80 9.01 6.25
CA ALA A 69 6.06 8.52 5.68
C ALA A 69 6.67 9.47 4.63
N HIS A 70 5.85 10.30 3.99
CA HIS A 70 6.27 11.21 2.92
C HIS A 70 6.13 12.70 3.30
N GLY A 71 5.71 13.02 4.53
CA GLY A 71 5.45 14.39 4.96
C GLY A 71 4.31 15.07 4.20
N ALA A 72 3.32 14.29 3.75
CA ALA A 72 2.15 14.80 3.04
C ALA A 72 0.99 15.09 4.00
N GLU A 73 0.02 15.89 3.55
CA GLU A 73 -1.23 16.10 4.26
C GLU A 73 -2.31 15.15 3.73
N VAL A 74 -3.13 14.59 4.64
CA VAL A 74 -4.28 13.74 4.29
C VAL A 74 -5.56 14.32 4.86
N LEU A 75 -6.55 14.50 4.00
CA LEU A 75 -7.90 14.90 4.37
C LEU A 75 -8.82 13.69 4.32
N ILE A 76 -9.50 13.40 5.42
CA ILE A 76 -10.49 12.32 5.51
C ILE A 76 -11.88 12.93 5.55
N MET A 77 -12.74 12.49 4.65
CA MET A 77 -14.14 12.90 4.58
C MET A 77 -15.03 11.76 5.03
N GLY A 78 -15.49 11.84 6.29
CA GLY A 78 -16.47 10.92 6.87
C GLY A 78 -17.85 11.56 7.00
N CYS A 79 -18.82 10.77 7.49
CA CYS A 79 -20.21 11.22 7.67
C CYS A 79 -20.34 12.41 8.64
N ALA A 80 -19.44 12.55 9.62
CA ALA A 80 -19.36 13.72 10.51
C ALA A 80 -18.61 14.92 9.89
N GLY A 81 -17.75 14.70 8.89
CA GLY A 81 -16.88 15.72 8.28
C GLY A 81 -17.57 16.61 7.23
N MET A 82 -18.78 16.25 6.77
CA MET A 82 -19.56 17.11 5.86
C MET A 82 -19.96 18.46 6.51
N ALA A 83 -19.97 18.55 7.85
CA ALA A 83 -20.24 19.81 8.55
C ALA A 83 -19.01 20.72 8.66
N ASP A 84 -17.81 20.13 8.74
CA ASP A 84 -16.53 20.82 9.03
C ASP A 84 -15.95 21.56 7.81
N LEU A 85 -16.44 21.23 6.60
CA LEU A 85 -16.02 21.88 5.34
C LEU A 85 -16.46 23.35 5.25
N ARG A 86 -17.47 23.77 6.04
CA ARG A 86 -17.95 25.17 6.02
C ARG A 86 -16.96 26.15 6.66
N ASP A 87 -16.06 25.65 7.51
CA ASP A 87 -15.15 26.50 8.29
C ASP A 87 -13.72 26.54 7.71
N ARG A 88 -13.44 25.80 6.63
CA ARG A 88 -12.10 25.68 6.02
C ARG A 88 -12.02 26.15 4.55
N LEU A 89 -13.13 26.62 3.97
CA LEU A 89 -13.21 27.34 2.69
C LEU A 89 -13.74 28.75 2.92
#